data_AF-A0A1C2B065-F1
#
_entry.id   AF-A0A1C2B065-F1
#
_cell.length_a   1.000
_cell.length_b   1.000
_cell.length_c   1.000
_cell.angle_alpha   90.00
_cell.angle_beta   90.00
_cell.angle_gamma   90.00
#
_symmetry.space_group_name_H-M   'P 1'
#
loop_
_entity.id
_entity.type
_entity.pdbx_description
1 polymer ?
#
loop_
_entity_poly.entity_id
_entity_poly.type
_entity_poly.pdbx_seq_one_letter_code
_entity_poly.pdbx_strand_id
1 'polypeptide(L)' 'MQKKLLKRKIIDKIRVGVFISNEGFGHSVRQKTIIKEFLKIKPKSEFTVFNYKRLSFLKEYFGNRINYVSYPDTLST' A
#
# COMPACT_ATOMS: atom_id res chain seq x y z
N MET A 1 -21.25 36.89 15.11
CA MET A 1 -20.74 35.64 15.71
C MET A 1 -20.32 34.67 14.61
N GLN A 2 -19.02 34.55 14.32
CA GLN A 2 -18.53 33.59 13.34
C GLN A 2 -18.56 32.18 13.94
N LYS A 3 -19.39 31.29 13.37
CA LYS A 3 -19.27 29.84 13.61
C LYS A 3 -17.94 29.40 13.01
N LYS A 4 -16.89 29.36 13.82
CA LYS A 4 -15.63 28.71 13.49
C LYS A 4 -15.92 27.21 13.39
N LEU A 5 -16.28 26.75 12.20
CA LEU A 5 -16.40 25.32 11.92
C LEU A 5 -15.04 24.70 12.22
N LEU A 6 -14.95 23.99 13.34
CA LEU A 6 -13.80 23.18 13.68
C LEU A 6 -13.71 22.09 12.60
N LYS A 7 -12.97 22.34 11.51
CA LYS A 7 -12.63 21.30 10.54
C LYS A 7 -11.86 20.25 11.33
N ARG A 8 -12.52 19.13 11.66
CA ARG A 8 -11.95 17.98 12.36
C ARG A 8 -10.62 17.61 11.70
N LYS A 9 -9.51 18.07 12.27
CA LYS A 9 -8.16 17.75 11.82
C LYS A 9 -7.72 16.50 12.56
N ILE A 10 -8.44 15.40 12.31
CA ILE A 10 -7.98 14.06 12.65
C ILE A 10 -8.04 13.31 11.33
N ILE A 11 -6.97 13.45 10.54
CA ILE A 11 -6.72 12.49 9.47
C ILE A 11 -6.00 11.35 10.19
N ASP A 12 -6.79 10.43 10.72
CA ASP A 12 -6.27 9.21 11.31
C ASP A 12 -5.29 8.56 10.34
N LYS A 13 -4.20 8.04 10.89
CA LYS A 13 -3.21 7.29 10.13
C LYS A 13 -3.92 6.09 9.47
N ILE A 14 -4.17 6.18 8.17
CA ILE A 14 -4.81 5.10 7.41
C ILE A 14 -3.81 3.95 7.24
N ARG A 15 -4.23 2.73 7.55
CA ARG A 15 -3.47 1.50 7.30
C ARG A 15 -4.09 0.76 6.13
N VAL A 16 -3.28 0.38 5.15
CA VAL A 16 -3.73 -0.27 3.91
C VAL A 16 -2.96 -1.57 3.70
N GLY A 17 -3.70 -2.67 3.55
CA GLY A 17 -3.16 -3.96 3.12
C GLY A 17 -3.39 -4.17 1.62
N VAL A 18 -2.33 -4.54 0.89
CA VAL A 18 -2.40 -4.81 -0.56
C VAL A 18 -1.98 -6.23 -0.82
N PHE A 19 -2.92 -7.06 -1.28
CA PHE A 19 -2.65 -8.44 -1.70
C PHE A 19 -2.42 -8.47 -3.20
N ILE A 20 -1.24 -8.91 -3.61
CA ILE A 20 -0.86 -8.96 -5.02
C ILE A 20 -0.87 -10.42 -5.45
N SER A 21 -1.60 -10.73 -6.53
CA SER A 21 -1.55 -12.05 -7.17
C SER A 21 -0.13 -12.41 -7.58
N ASN A 22 0.19 -13.70 -7.55
CA ASN A 22 1.46 -14.21 -8.07
C ASN A 22 1.52 -14.21 -9.61
N GLU A 23 0.36 -14.02 -10.26
CA GLU A 23 0.20 -13.98 -11.70
C GLU A 23 0.84 -12.73 -12.29
N GLY A 24 1.72 -12.90 -13.28
CA GLY A 24 2.21 -11.84 -14.19
C GLY A 24 2.96 -10.64 -13.57
N PHE A 25 4.03 -10.20 -14.24
CA PHE A 25 4.75 -8.98 -13.81
C PHE A 25 3.88 -7.72 -13.90
N GLY A 26 2.93 -7.69 -14.85
CA GLY A 26 2.01 -6.57 -15.05
C GLY A 26 1.17 -6.22 -13.83
N HIS A 27 0.81 -7.21 -13.00
CA HIS A 27 0.05 -6.97 -11.77
C HIS A 27 0.88 -6.18 -10.76
N SER A 28 2.15 -6.53 -10.58
CA SER A 28 3.06 -5.79 -9.71
C SER A 28 3.28 -4.36 -10.20
N VAL A 29 3.40 -4.14 -11.52
CA VAL A 29 3.54 -2.80 -12.10
C VAL A 29 2.30 -1.93 -11.85
N ARG A 30 1.09 -2.48 -12.05
CA ARG A 30 -0.17 -1.77 -11.78
C ARG A 30 -0.32 -1.43 -10.29
N GLN A 31 -0.01 -2.37 -9.41
CA GLN A 31 -0.07 -2.16 -7.97
C GLN A 31 0.93 -1.12 -7.48
N LYS A 32 2.13 -1.09 -8.06
CA LYS A 32 3.10 -0.01 -7.83
C LYS A 32 2.50 1.36 -8.15
N THR A 33 1.82 1.51 -9.29
CA THR A 33 1.20 2.78 -9.68
C THR A 33 0.10 3.18 -8.71
N ILE A 34 -0.78 2.25 -8.32
CA ILE A 34 -1.86 2.52 -7.36
C ILE A 34 -1.31 2.99 -6.01
N ILE A 35 -0.34 2.28 -5.45
CA ILE A 35 0.28 2.63 -4.16
C ILE A 35 0.96 4.00 -4.27
N LYS A 36 1.68 4.27 -5.37
CA LYS A 36 2.34 5.55 -5.62
C LYS A 36 1.36 6.71 -5.63
N GLU A 37 0.27 6.61 -6.39
CA GLU A 37 -0.73 7.68 -6.47
C GLU A 37 -1.48 7.87 -5.14
N PHE A 38 -1.75 6.78 -4.41
CA PHE A 38 -2.37 6.89 -3.09
C PHE A 38 -1.47 7.62 -2.09
N LEU A 39 -0.17 7.30 -2.06
CA LEU A 39 0.80 7.95 -1.18
C LEU A 39 0.96 9.45 -1.50
N LYS A 40 0.72 9.90 -2.73
CA LYS A 40 0.67 11.34 -3.04
C LYS A 40 -0.50 12.04 -2.36
N ILE A 41 -1.66 11.39 -2.30
CA ILE A 41 -2.89 11.95 -1.72
C ILE A 41 -2.85 11.85 -0.18
N LYS A 42 -2.30 10.75 0.35
CA LYS A 42 -2.24 10.42 1.77
C LYS A 42 -0.80 10.04 2.18
N PRO A 43 0.14 11.00 2.25
CA PRO A 43 1.56 10.70 2.50
C PRO A 43 1.87 10.08 3.88
N LYS A 44 0.92 10.14 4.83
CA LYS A 44 1.06 9.57 6.18
C LYS A 44 0.47 8.16 6.32
N SER A 45 -0.14 7.61 5.26
CA SER A 45 -0.70 6.27 5.32
C SER A 45 0.39 5.21 5.40
N GLU A 46 0.10 4.13 6.10
CA GLU A 46 0.96 2.96 6.22
C GLU A 46 0.46 1.87 5.27
N PHE A 47 1.33 1.44 4.36
CA PHE A 47 1.04 0.39 3.40
C PHE A 47 1.77 -0.89 3.76
N THR A 48 1.08 -2.02 3.66
CA THR A 48 1.68 -3.35 3.77
C THR A 48 1.32 -4.15 2.53
N VAL A 49 2.33 -4.58 1.79
CA VAL A 49 2.16 -5.41 0.60
C VAL A 49 2.39 -6.87 0.97
N PHE A 50 1.40 -7.70 0.64
CA PHE A 50 1.43 -9.14 0.82
C PHE A 50 1.65 -9.81 -0.55
N ASN A 51 2.76 -10.53 -0.71
CA ASN A 51 3.02 -11.32 -1.92
C ASN A 51 4.07 -12.42 -1.67
N TYR A 52 3.93 -13.56 -2.32
CA TYR A 52 4.82 -14.71 -2.13
C TYR A 52 6.13 -14.63 -2.95
N LYS A 53 6.08 -14.18 -4.22
CA LYS A 53 7.21 -14.32 -5.19
C LYS A 53 7.86 -13.02 -5.66
N ARG A 54 7.16 -11.89 -5.58
CA ARG A 54 7.50 -10.66 -6.34
C ARG A 54 7.70 -9.41 -5.46
N LEU A 55 7.96 -9.59 -4.17
CA LEU A 55 8.23 -8.46 -3.26
C LEU A 55 9.49 -7.69 -3.61
N SER A 56 10.49 -8.34 -4.23
CA SER A 56 11.76 -7.70 -4.62
C SER A 56 11.56 -6.47 -5.50
N PHE A 57 10.72 -6.56 -6.53
CA PHE A 57 10.41 -5.45 -7.43
C PHE A 57 9.82 -4.23 -6.70
N LEU A 58 8.88 -4.47 -5.78
CA LEU A 58 8.28 -3.38 -5.01
C LEU A 58 9.24 -2.83 -3.96
N LYS A 59 10.07 -3.70 -3.37
CA LYS A 59 11.10 -3.33 -2.41
C LYS A 59 12.19 -2.46 -3.04
N GLU A 60 12.57 -2.73 -4.28
CA GLU A 60 13.49 -1.90 -5.05
C GLU A 60 12.93 -0.49 -5.27
N TYR A 61 11.63 -0.37 -5.56
CA TYR A 61 11.01 0.92 -5.83
C TYR A 61 10.65 1.73 -4.58
N PHE A 62 10.01 1.09 -3.59
CA PHE A 62 9.49 1.77 -2.41
C PHE A 62 10.45 1.74 -1.22
N GLY A 63 11.47 0.89 -1.21
CA GLY A 63 12.42 0.77 -0.10
C GLY A 63 11.69 0.63 1.24
N ASN A 64 12.07 1.43 2.23
CA ASN A 64 11.48 1.42 3.57
C ASN A 64 10.21 2.29 3.70
N ARG A 65 9.63 2.76 2.58
CA ARG A 65 8.43 3.62 2.62
C ARG A 65 7.14 2.84 2.85
N ILE A 66 7.16 1.53 2.61
CA ILE A 66 6.04 0.62 2.84
C ILE A 66 6.57 -0.66 3.50
N ASN A 67 5.68 -1.43 4.10
CA ASN A 67 5.97 -2.74 4.68
C ASN A 67 5.76 -3.85 3.65
N TYR A 68 6.46 -4.96 3.83
CA TYR A 68 6.36 -6.13 2.96
C TYR A 68 6.22 -7.37 3.81
N VAL A 69 5.25 -8.22 3.47
CA VAL A 69 5.02 -9.50 4.13
C VAL A 69 4.97 -10.58 3.06
N SER A 70 5.90 -11.52 3.14
CA SER A 70 5.81 -12.75 2.36
C SER A 70 4.87 -13.71 3.08
N TYR A 71 3.93 -14.30 2.35
CA TYR A 71 3.09 -15.38 2.85
C TYR A 71 3.28 -16.61 1.96
N PRO A 72 3.42 -17.82 2.55
CA PRO A 72 3.50 -19.04 1.77
C PRO A 72 2.19 -19.28 1.02
N ASP A 73 2.29 -19.64 -0.25
CA ASP A 73 1.17 -19.96 -1.15
C ASP A 73 0.55 -21.31 -0.71
N THR A 74 -0.13 -21.30 0.44
CA THR A 74 -0.83 -22.46 1.02
C THR A 74 -2.32 -22.47 0.67
N LEU A 75 -2.77 -21.52 -0.16
CA LEU A 75 -4.08 -21.50 -0.78
C LEU A 75 -4.03 -22.19 -2.15
N SER A 76 -3.50 -23.41 -2.19
CA SER A 76 -3.80 -24.34 -3.27
C SER A 76 -5.11 -25.05 -2.92
N THR A 77 -6.24 -24.44 -3.28
CA THR A 77 -7.50 -25.17 -3.48
C THR A 77 -7.39 -26.07 -4.70
#